data_AF-A0A961CBQ7-F1
#
_entry.id   AF-A0A961CBQ7-F1
#
_cell.length_a   1.000
_cell.length_b   1.000
_cell.length_c   1.000
_cell.angle_alpha   90.00
_cell.angle_beta   90.00
_cell.angle_gamma   90.00
#
_symmetry.space_group_name_H-M   'P 1'
#
loop_
_entity.id
_entity.type
_entity.pdbx_description
1 polymer ?
#
loop_
_entity_poly.entity_id
_entity_poly.type
_entity_poly.pdbx_seq_one_letter_code
_entity_poly.pdbx_strand_id
1 'polypeptide(L)'
;MTEESRFQLYRRLVEMLGEDEATTLMEHLPPTGWADVATKHDLDQMQALSTRDLDLATSKLRAEMQTMGSEIRAEMQTMGSEIRAEMQTMGSEISAEMET
;
A
#
# COMPACT_ATOMS: atom_id res chain seq x y z
N MET A 1 24.16 -22.46 5.22
CA MET A 1 25.17 -23.38 5.79
C MET A 1 24.91 -23.49 7.29
N THR A 2 25.07 -24.63 7.94
CA THR A 2 24.96 -24.69 9.41
C THR A 2 26.35 -24.56 10.02
N GLU A 3 26.44 -24.20 11.31
CA GLU A 3 27.71 -24.18 12.04
C GLU A 3 28.41 -25.56 11.97
N GLU A 4 27.63 -26.63 11.99
CA GLU A 4 28.10 -28.00 11.85
C GLU A 4 28.72 -28.28 10.48
N SER A 5 28.10 -27.82 9.39
CA SER A 5 28.69 -27.94 8.05
C SER A 5 29.98 -27.11 7.91
N ARG A 6 30.06 -25.94 8.56
CA ARG A 6 31.27 -25.11 8.60
C ARG A 6 32.42 -25.83 9.31
N PHE A 7 32.12 -26.43 10.46
CA PHE A 7 33.10 -27.18 11.24
C PHE A 7 33.62 -28.43 10.49
N GLN A 8 32.75 -29.16 9.80
CA GLN A 8 33.18 -30.30 8.99
C GLN A 8 34.03 -29.90 7.79
N LEU A 9 33.73 -28.76 7.15
CA LEU A 9 34.53 -28.21 6.06
C LEU A 9 35.93 -27.81 6.54
N TYR A 10 36.03 -27.11 7.68
CA TYR A 10 37.31 -26.74 8.27
C TYR A 10 38.20 -27.96 8.52
N ARG A 11 37.68 -29.00 9.18
CA ARG A 11 38.45 -30.23 9.47
C ARG A 11 39.03 -30.88 8.22
N ARG A 12 38.25 -30.96 7.13
CA ARG A 12 38.74 -31.51 5.85
C ARG A 12 39.80 -30.63 5.19
N LEU A 13 39.68 -29.30 5.30
CA LEU A 13 40.68 -28.39 4.76
C LEU A 13 42.00 -28.50 5.51
N VAL A 14 41.96 -28.59 6.85
CA VAL A 14 43.15 -28.79 7.69
C VAL A 14 43.89 -30.08 7.30
N GLU A 15 43.17 -31.18 7.10
CA GLU A 15 43.76 -32.47 6.70
C GLU A 15 44.49 -32.43 5.36
N MET A 16 44.04 -31.59 4.41
CA MET A 16 44.58 -31.56 3.05
C MET A 16 45.60 -30.45 2.80
N LEU A 17 45.46 -29.31 3.47
CA LEU A 17 46.19 -28.08 3.14
C LEU A 17 47.05 -27.56 4.29
N GLY A 18 46.81 -28.00 5.53
CA GLY A 18 47.41 -27.40 6.72
C GLY A 18 46.45 -26.45 7.43
N GLU A 19 46.78 -26.14 8.69
CA GLU A 19 45.93 -25.35 9.59
C GLU A 19 45.82 -23.87 9.17
N ASP A 20 46.93 -23.28 8.75
CA ASP A 20 47.01 -21.87 8.36
C ASP A 20 46.23 -21.61 7.08
N GLU A 21 46.44 -22.42 6.04
CA GLU A 21 45.76 -22.33 4.75
C GLU A 21 44.25 -22.59 4.87
N ALA A 22 43.86 -23.55 5.70
CA ALA A 22 42.47 -23.83 6.01
C ALA A 22 41.80 -22.63 6.70
N THR A 23 42.49 -22.01 7.65
CA THR A 23 41.97 -20.83 8.36
C THR A 23 41.75 -19.65 7.41
N THR A 24 42.73 -19.32 6.56
CA THR A 24 42.58 -18.24 5.58
C THR A 24 41.39 -18.47 4.62
N LEU A 25 41.17 -19.71 4.16
CA LEU A 25 40.02 -20.02 3.31
C LEU A 25 38.68 -19.93 4.06
N MET A 26 38.66 -20.31 5.34
CA MET A 26 37.47 -20.20 6.19
C MET A 26 37.11 -18.74 6.50
N GLU A 27 38.09 -17.83 6.60
CA GLU A 27 37.87 -16.39 6.80
C GLU A 27 37.18 -15.71 5.60
N HIS A 28 37.35 -16.26 4.40
CA HIS A 28 36.71 -15.74 3.18
C HIS A 28 35.31 -16.30 2.92
N LEU A 29 34.90 -17.34 3.64
CA LEU A 29 33.54 -17.84 3.56
C LEU A 29 32.58 -16.85 4.23
N PRO A 30 31.48 -16.48 3.56
CA PRO A 30 30.54 -15.54 4.14
C PRO A 30 30.00 -16.09 5.48
N PRO A 31 29.79 -15.22 6.48
CA PRO A 31 29.10 -15.61 7.70
C PRO A 31 27.75 -16.25 7.34
N THR A 32 27.32 -17.22 8.13
CA THR A 32 26.01 -17.85 7.95
C THR A 32 24.90 -16.81 8.01
N GLY A 33 23.86 -16.98 7.19
CA GLY A 33 22.66 -16.15 7.23
C GLY A 33 22.66 -14.93 6.30
N TRP A 34 23.68 -14.73 5.46
CA TRP A 34 23.68 -13.61 4.48
C TRP A 34 22.64 -13.77 3.38
N ALA A 35 22.21 -15.01 3.10
CA ALA A 35 21.06 -15.27 2.22
C ALA A 35 19.72 -14.87 2.87
N ASP A 36 19.68 -14.71 4.20
CA ASP A 36 18.49 -14.30 4.95
C ASP A 36 18.44 -12.77 5.14
N VAL A 37 19.51 -12.05 4.78
CA VAL A 37 19.55 -10.59 4.82
C VAL A 37 18.96 -10.06 3.51
N ALA A 38 17.93 -9.21 3.64
CA ALA A 38 17.33 -8.54 2.49
C ALA A 38 18.41 -7.79 1.68
N THR A 39 18.48 -8.10 0.39
CA THR A 39 19.38 -7.45 -0.54
C THR A 39 18.85 -6.06 -0.90
N LYS A 40 19.71 -5.23 -1.50
CA LYS A 40 19.26 -3.95 -2.05
C LYS A 40 18.13 -4.12 -3.08
N HIS A 41 18.18 -5.18 -3.87
CA HIS A 41 17.14 -5.48 -4.86
C HIS A 41 15.78 -5.76 -4.20
N ASP A 42 15.77 -6.48 -3.08
CA ASP A 42 14.55 -6.77 -2.32
C ASP A 42 13.93 -5.48 -1.78
N LEU A 43 14.77 -4.56 -1.27
CA LEU A 43 14.32 -3.25 -0.80
C LEU A 43 13.80 -2.37 -1.94
N ASP A 44 14.50 -2.32 -3.08
CA ASP A 44 14.07 -1.55 -4.25
C ASP A 44 12.71 -2.08 -4.78
N GLN A 45 12.53 -3.42 -4.78
CA GLN A 45 11.26 -4.04 -5.15
C GLN A 45 10.15 -3.69 -4.15
N MET A 46 10.42 -3.80 -2.85
CA MET A 46 9.45 -3.42 -1.81
C MET A 46 9.06 -1.95 -1.87
N GLN A 47 10.02 -1.05 -2.13
CA GLN A 47 9.77 0.37 -2.30
C GLN A 47 8.85 0.60 -3.52
N ALA A 48 9.15 -0.04 -4.65
CA ALA A 48 8.34 0.09 -5.86
C ALA A 48 6.91 -0.43 -5.68
N LEU A 49 6.71 -1.51 -4.90
CA LEU A 49 5.38 -2.01 -4.55
C LEU A 49 4.65 -1.02 -3.64
N SER A 50 5.31 -0.55 -2.58
CA SER A 50 4.73 0.41 -1.63
C SER A 50 4.31 1.72 -2.31
N THR A 51 5.14 2.26 -3.19
CA THR A 51 4.79 3.46 -3.98
C THR A 51 3.56 3.22 -4.84
N ARG A 52 3.47 2.06 -5.52
CA ARG A 52 2.29 1.72 -6.32
C ARG A 52 1.03 1.59 -5.47
N ASP A 53 1.12 0.96 -4.31
CA ASP A 53 -0.02 0.78 -3.41
C ASP A 53 -0.54 2.15 -2.90
N LEU A 54 0.37 3.07 -2.57
CA LEU A 54 0.02 4.44 -2.20
C LEU A 54 -0.61 5.24 -3.34
N ASP A 55 -0.10 5.10 -4.57
CA ASP A 55 -0.68 5.74 -5.75
C ASP A 55 -2.08 5.21 -6.03
N LEU A 56 -2.27 3.88 -5.93
CA LEU A 56 -3.58 3.25 -6.08
C LEU A 56 -4.56 3.72 -5.00
N ALA A 57 -4.15 3.72 -3.74
CA ALA A 57 -4.98 4.19 -2.62
C ALA A 57 -5.39 5.66 -2.82
N THR A 58 -4.46 6.52 -3.23
CA THR A 58 -4.70 7.94 -3.49
C THR A 58 -5.66 8.14 -4.66
N SER A 59 -5.50 7.38 -5.74
CA SER A 59 -6.39 7.44 -6.90
C SER A 59 -7.82 7.01 -6.56
N LYS A 60 -7.97 5.95 -5.76
CA LYS A 60 -9.27 5.45 -5.30
C LYS A 60 -9.96 6.47 -4.40
N LEU A 61 -9.26 7.01 -3.42
CA LEU A 61 -9.81 8.04 -2.53
C LEU A 61 -10.28 9.28 -3.33
N ARG A 62 -9.48 9.71 -4.32
CA ARG A 62 -9.86 10.83 -5.18
C ARG A 62 -11.12 10.54 -6.00
N ALA A 63 -11.26 9.33 -6.54
CA ALA A 63 -12.45 8.92 -7.28
C ALA A 63 -13.68 8.88 -6.36
N GLU A 64 -13.57 8.30 -5.16
CA GLU A 64 -14.64 8.25 -4.16
C GLU A 64 -15.09 9.67 -3.75
N MET A 65 -14.15 10.58 -3.51
CA MET A 65 -14.47 11.98 -3.20
C MET A 65 -15.18 12.69 -4.36
N GLN A 66 -14.81 12.40 -5.61
CA GLN A 66 -15.49 12.96 -6.78
C GLN A 66 -16.92 12.45 -6.90
N THR A 67 -17.13 11.15 -6.70
CA THR A 67 -18.46 10.52 -6.70
C THR A 67 -19.33 11.15 -5.62
N MET A 68 -18.88 11.14 -4.37
CA MET A 68 -19.61 11.73 -3.24
C MET A 68 -19.92 13.23 -3.48
N GLY A 69 -18.95 13.97 -4.01
CA GLY A 69 -19.16 15.38 -4.35
C GLY A 69 -20.21 15.59 -5.46
N SER A 70 -20.34 14.65 -6.40
CA SER A 70 -21.39 14.69 -7.43
C SER A 70 -22.76 14.32 -6.88
N GLU A 71 -22.83 13.32 -6.01
CA GLU A 71 -24.05 12.87 -5.35
C GLU A 71 -24.64 13.98 -4.47
N ILE A 72 -23.82 14.58 -3.59
CA ILE A 72 -24.24 15.70 -2.74
C ILE A 72 -24.79 16.87 -3.58
N ARG A 73 -24.12 17.21 -4.68
CA ARG A 73 -24.61 18.27 -5.58
C ARG A 73 -25.95 17.91 -6.21
N ALA A 74 -26.13 16.66 -6.64
CA ALA A 74 -27.39 16.20 -7.24
C ALA A 74 -28.53 16.21 -6.21
N GLU A 75 -28.26 15.74 -4.98
CA GLU A 75 -29.23 15.78 -3.87
C GLU A 75 -29.63 17.22 -3.53
N MET A 76 -28.68 18.14 -3.42
CA MET A 76 -28.98 19.56 -3.17
C MET A 76 -29.83 20.20 -4.27
N GLN A 77 -29.57 19.87 -5.54
CA GLN A 77 -30.41 20.35 -6.65
C GLN A 77 -31.83 19.80 -6.58
N THR A 78 -31.96 18.51 -6.24
CA THR A 78 -33.25 17.84 -6.09
C THR A 78 -34.06 18.49 -4.98
N MET A 79 -33.50 18.58 -3.77
CA MET A 79 -34.14 19.23 -2.63
C MET A 79 -34.50 20.69 -2.93
N GLY A 80 -33.62 21.42 -3.61
CA GLY A 80 -33.90 22.81 -4.02
C GLY A 80 -35.04 22.92 -5.03
N SER A 81 -35.24 21.92 -5.89
CA SER A 81 -36.38 21.87 -6.81
C SER A 81 -37.69 21.51 -6.12
N GLU A 82 -37.65 20.58 -5.17
CA GLU A 82 -38.80 20.16 -4.37
C GLU A 82 -39.33 21.32 -3.53
N ILE A 83 -38.45 22.01 -2.80
CA ILE A 83 -38.83 23.18 -1.99
C ILE A 83 -39.49 24.26 -2.86
N ARG A 84 -38.96 24.53 -4.06
CA ARG A 84 -39.57 25.51 -4.97
C ARG A 84 -40.94 25.08 -5.46
N ALA A 85 -41.13 23.80 -5.76
CA ALA A 85 -42.42 23.25 -6.18
C ALA A 85 -43.46 23.30 -5.05
N GLU A 86 -43.06 22.96 -3.83
CA GLU A 86 -43.92 23.08 -2.63
C GLU A 86 -44.32 24.54 -2.38
N MET A 87 -43.39 25.48 -2.46
CA MET A 87 -43.68 26.92 -2.30
C MET A 87 -44.65 27.44 -3.37
N GLN A 88 -44.51 27.00 -4.62
CA GLN A 88 -45.45 27.36 -5.70
C GLN A 88 -46.85 26.81 -5.44
N THR A 89 -46.93 25.55 -4.99
CA THR A 89 -48.20 24.89 -4.64
C THR A 89 -48.91 25.64 -3.53
N MET A 90 -48.22 25.90 -2.41
CA MET A 90 -48.77 26.66 -1.28
C MET A 90 -49.19 28.08 -1.69
N GLY A 91 -48.41 28.76 -2.53
CA GLY A 91 -48.78 30.08 -3.04
C GLY A 91 -50.06 30.07 -3.89
N SER A 92 -50.26 29.02 -4.69
CA SER A 92 -51.49 28.84 -5.48
C SER A 92 -52.71 28.53 -4.62
N GLU A 93 -52.55 27.73 -3.57
CA GLU A 93 -53.61 27.40 -2.62
C GLU A 93 -54.08 28.63 -1.84
N ILE A 94 -53.14 29.43 -1.32
CA ILE A 94 -53.46 30.69 -0.62
C ILE A 94 -54.18 31.66 -1.56
N SER A 95 -53.73 31.77 -2.80
CA SER A 95 -54.37 32.66 -3.78
C SER A 95 -55.79 32.22 -4.08
N ALA A 96 -56.04 30.91 -4.20
CA ALA A 96 -57.37 30.36 -4.41
C ALA A 96 -58.30 30.56 -3.20
N GLU A 97 -57.78 30.42 -1.98
CA GLU A 97 -58.56 30.67 -0.74
C GLU A 97 -58.96 32.14 -0.58
N MET A 98 -58.12 33.07 -1.04
CA MET A 98 -58.45 34.51 -1.00
C MET A 98 -59.51 34.94 -2.04
N GLU A 99 -59.71 34.15 -3.10
CA GLU A 99 -60.73 34.42 -4.13
C GLU A 99 -62.13 33.91 -3.75
N THR A 100 -62.24 33.05 -2.74
CA THR A 100 -63.53 32.50 -2.22
C THR A 100 -64.10 33.32 -1.07
#